data_AF-A0A537CNU5-F1
#
_entry.id   AF-A0A537CNU5-F1
#
_cell.length_a   1.000
_cell.length_b   1.000
_cell.length_c   1.000
_cell.angle_alpha   90.00
_cell.angle_beta   90.00
_cell.angle_gamma   90.00
#
_symmetry.space_group_name_H-M   'P 1'
#
loop_
_entity.id
_entity.type
_entity.pdbx_description
1 polymer ?
#
loop_
_entity_poly.entity_id
_entity_poly.type
_entity_poly.pdbx_seq_one_letter_code
_entity_poly.pdbx_strand_id
1 'polypeptide(L)'
;SIAPRKRPVSGGGPAIVFDGDAVRLVLGSPHGGRKTSSMAHVLTSVLDFGLSPAAAVASPRIHCEHDPRELRVDSFFPLDTREELEQRGYTVREDAYGGRVCLVAVDPRTRKAGGASDPRGDGGLIEL
;
A
#
# COMPACT_ATOMS: atom_id res chain seq x y z
N SER A 1 -25.58 7.85 4.35
CA SER A 1 -26.82 8.43 3.77
C SER A 1 -26.67 8.67 2.27
N ILE A 2 -27.75 8.46 1.53
CA ILE A 2 -27.86 8.66 0.08
C ILE A 2 -28.73 9.90 -0.16
N ALA A 3 -28.37 10.75 -1.11
CA ALA A 3 -29.17 11.93 -1.47
C ALA A 3 -28.90 12.35 -2.94
N PRO A 4 -29.86 12.99 -3.63
CA PRO A 4 -29.67 13.52 -4.97
C PRO A 4 -28.48 14.48 -5.04
N ARG A 5 -27.65 14.35 -6.08
CA ARG A 5 -26.41 15.13 -6.29
C ARG A 5 -25.33 14.98 -5.20
N LYS A 6 -25.53 14.12 -4.20
CA LYS A 6 -24.49 13.81 -3.21
C LYS A 6 -23.42 12.93 -3.85
N ARG A 7 -22.16 13.34 -3.75
CA ARG A 7 -21.03 12.53 -4.20
C ARG A 7 -20.85 11.31 -3.28
N PRO A 8 -20.66 10.10 -3.83
CA PRO A 8 -20.31 8.94 -3.03
C PRO A 8 -18.96 9.19 -2.33
N VAL A 9 -18.77 8.57 -1.17
CA VAL A 9 -17.46 8.56 -0.52
C VAL A 9 -16.52 7.76 -1.41
N SER A 10 -15.44 8.39 -1.86
CA SER A 10 -14.29 7.70 -2.42
C SER A 10 -13.28 7.44 -1.31
N GLY A 11 -12.90 6.19 -1.10
CA GLY A 11 -12.03 5.79 0.03
C GLY A 11 -10.55 6.17 -0.13
N GLY A 12 -10.22 7.42 -0.47
CA GLY A 12 -8.86 7.90 -0.74
C GLY A 12 -8.57 8.18 -2.23
N GLY A 13 -7.51 8.95 -2.52
CA GLY A 13 -7.07 9.32 -3.87
C GLY A 13 -5.54 9.16 -4.01
N PRO A 14 -4.95 9.49 -5.18
CA PRO A 14 -3.50 9.51 -5.32
C PRO A 14 -2.87 10.47 -4.30
N ALA A 15 -1.65 10.16 -3.88
CA ALA A 15 -0.88 10.97 -2.95
C ALA A 15 0.43 11.44 -3.59
N ILE A 16 0.81 12.66 -3.27
CA ILE A 16 2.10 13.25 -3.62
C ILE A 16 2.76 13.68 -2.31
N VAL A 17 3.97 13.19 -2.07
CA VAL A 17 4.76 13.51 -0.89
C VAL A 17 5.84 14.50 -1.28
N PHE A 18 5.95 15.56 -0.49
CA PHE A 18 6.91 16.65 -0.70
C PHE A 18 7.95 16.65 0.42
N ASP A 19 9.17 17.05 0.07
CA ASP A 19 10.24 17.44 0.98
C ASP A 19 10.56 18.91 0.68
N GLY A 20 10.05 19.82 1.53
CA GLY A 20 9.93 21.24 1.19
C GLY A 20 9.08 21.45 -0.07
N ASP A 21 9.63 22.17 -1.05
CA ASP A 21 8.97 22.41 -2.34
C ASP A 21 9.25 21.33 -3.39
N ALA A 22 10.06 20.30 -3.06
CA ALA A 22 10.44 19.25 -3.98
C ALA A 22 9.54 18.02 -3.83
N VAL A 23 9.05 17.49 -4.96
CA VAL A 23 8.37 16.19 -4.97
C VAL A 23 9.36 15.07 -4.63
N ARG A 24 9.00 14.25 -3.64
CA ARG A 24 9.77 13.08 -3.19
C ARG A 24 9.15 11.78 -3.65
N LEU A 25 7.83 11.61 -3.51
CA LEU A 25 7.09 10.41 -3.91
C LEU A 25 5.77 10.78 -4.60
N VAL A 26 5.36 9.97 -5.57
CA VAL A 26 4.01 9.98 -6.14
C VAL A 26 3.50 8.56 -6.12
N LEU A 27 2.34 8.32 -5.53
CA LEU A 27 1.76 6.98 -5.47
C LEU A 27 0.24 6.97 -5.56
N GLY A 28 -0.29 5.84 -5.99
CA GLY A 28 -1.73 5.62 -6.03
C GLY A 28 -2.05 4.15 -6.18
N SER A 29 -3.31 3.79 -5.94
CA SER A 29 -3.81 2.43 -6.09
C SER A 29 -5.23 2.44 -6.66
N PRO A 30 -5.56 1.54 -7.60
CA PRO A 30 -6.91 1.45 -8.13
C PRO A 30 -7.91 0.99 -7.06
N HIS A 31 -9.18 1.25 -7.37
CA HIS A 31 -10.43 0.82 -6.73
C HIS A 31 -10.34 -0.13 -5.51
N GLY A 32 -11.11 0.18 -4.45
CA GLY A 32 -11.36 -0.73 -3.33
C GLY A 32 -11.29 -0.06 -1.95
N GLY A 33 -11.88 -0.70 -0.94
CA GLY A 33 -11.84 -0.24 0.46
C GLY A 33 -10.44 -0.31 1.09
N ARG A 34 -9.57 -1.18 0.55
CA ARG A 34 -8.23 -1.45 1.09
C ARG A 34 -7.12 -0.55 0.56
N LYS A 35 -7.43 0.41 -0.34
CA LYS A 35 -6.39 1.23 -0.96
C LYS A 35 -5.65 2.12 0.03
N THR A 36 -6.34 2.63 1.05
CA THR A 36 -5.73 3.46 2.10
C THR A 36 -4.66 2.68 2.86
N SER A 37 -4.96 1.46 3.32
CA SER A 37 -3.98 0.63 4.02
C SER A 37 -2.83 0.21 3.10
N SER A 38 -3.11 -0.13 1.84
CA SER A 38 -2.05 -0.47 0.88
C SER A 38 -1.09 0.70 0.64
N MET A 39 -1.62 1.91 0.46
CA MET A 39 -0.81 3.11 0.30
C MET A 39 -0.03 3.45 1.56
N ALA A 40 -0.64 3.30 2.75
CA ALA A 40 0.05 3.51 4.03
C ALA A 40 1.24 2.55 4.19
N HIS A 41 1.06 1.26 3.91
CA HIS A 41 2.15 0.27 3.93
C HIS A 41 3.31 0.70 3.01
N VAL A 42 3.02 1.06 1.76
CA VAL A 42 4.06 1.46 0.80
C VAL A 42 4.77 2.74 1.24
N LEU A 43 4.04 3.73 1.78
CA LEU A 43 4.64 4.96 2.31
C LEU A 43 5.60 4.66 3.46
N THR A 44 5.17 3.90 4.46
CA THR A 44 5.99 3.50 5.61
C THR A 44 7.19 2.66 5.16
N SER A 45 7.02 1.72 4.23
CA SER A 45 8.11 0.94 3.65
C SER A 45 9.22 1.81 3.06
N VAL A 46 8.89 2.90 2.38
CA VAL A 46 9.87 3.80 1.75
C VAL A 46 10.43 4.81 2.76
N LEU A 47 9.56 5.46 3.53
CA LEU A 47 9.94 6.59 4.38
C LEU A 47 10.59 6.14 5.69
N ASP A 48 10.06 5.09 6.32
CA ASP A 48 10.50 4.64 7.64
C ASP A 48 11.52 3.51 7.54
N PHE A 49 11.32 2.58 6.59
CA PHE A 49 12.19 1.41 6.40
C PHE A 49 13.20 1.56 5.26
N GLY A 50 13.15 2.65 4.49
CA GLY A 50 14.14 2.93 3.43
C GLY A 50 14.13 1.93 2.28
N LEU A 51 13.04 1.18 2.06
CA LEU A 51 12.94 0.21 0.99
C LEU A 51 12.92 0.90 -0.39
N SER A 52 13.47 0.21 -1.40
CA SER A 52 13.36 0.66 -2.79
C SER A 52 11.91 0.64 -3.27
N PRO A 53 11.53 1.40 -4.31
CA PRO A 53 10.16 1.38 -4.83
C PRO A 53 9.65 -0.02 -5.14
N ALA A 54 10.47 -0.86 -5.78
CA ALA A 54 10.13 -2.24 -6.11
C ALA A 54 9.91 -3.10 -4.85
N ALA A 55 10.81 -3.01 -3.86
CA ALA A 55 10.67 -3.75 -2.61
C ALA A 55 9.45 -3.26 -1.80
N ALA A 56 9.17 -1.97 -1.78
CA ALA A 56 8.05 -1.39 -1.06
C ALA A 56 6.69 -1.86 -1.62
N VAL A 57 6.49 -1.81 -2.95
CA VAL A 57 5.23 -2.28 -3.55
C VAL A 57 5.07 -3.81 -3.47
N ALA A 58 6.18 -4.56 -3.44
CA ALA A 58 6.15 -6.02 -3.30
C ALA A 58 6.00 -6.51 -1.84
N SER A 59 6.22 -5.65 -0.85
CA SER A 59 6.20 -6.04 0.57
C SER A 59 4.85 -6.66 0.99
N PRO A 60 4.83 -7.67 1.89
CA PRO A 60 3.60 -8.26 2.40
C PRO A 60 2.72 -7.26 3.14
N ARG A 61 1.39 -7.35 3.00
CA ARG A 61 0.43 -6.41 3.57
C ARG A 61 -0.59 -7.08 4.47
N ILE A 62 -1.05 -6.29 5.43
CA ILE A 62 -2.08 -6.64 6.41
C ILE A 62 -3.11 -5.52 6.52
N HIS A 63 -4.38 -5.88 6.70
CA HIS A 63 -5.52 -4.98 6.70
C HIS A 63 -6.54 -5.45 7.72
N CYS A 64 -7.11 -4.50 8.44
CA CYS A 64 -8.16 -4.70 9.41
C CYS A 64 -9.24 -3.65 9.17
N GLU A 65 -10.49 -4.07 9.05
CA GLU A 65 -11.64 -3.18 8.87
C GLU A 65 -12.85 -3.74 9.62
N HIS A 66 -13.51 -2.85 10.37
CA HIS A 66 -14.78 -3.03 11.08
C HIS A 66 -14.83 -4.11 12.20
N ASP A 67 -14.25 -5.29 11.99
CA ASP A 67 -14.06 -6.31 13.01
C ASP A 67 -12.63 -6.24 13.56
N PRO A 68 -12.43 -5.84 14.84
CA PRO A 68 -11.10 -5.63 15.40
C PRO A 68 -10.27 -6.92 15.50
N ARG A 69 -10.88 -8.10 15.28
CA ARG A 69 -10.18 -9.39 15.35
C ARG A 69 -10.02 -10.10 14.01
N GLU A 70 -10.58 -9.60 12.90
CA GLU A 70 -10.28 -10.16 11.57
C GLU A 70 -9.14 -9.39 10.90
N LEU A 71 -8.11 -10.13 10.47
CA LEU A 71 -6.98 -9.62 9.71
C LEU A 71 -6.97 -10.26 8.33
N ARG A 72 -6.86 -9.42 7.30
CA ARG A 72 -6.70 -9.85 5.91
C ARG A 72 -5.26 -9.65 5.48
N VAL A 73 -4.61 -10.74 5.09
CA VAL A 73 -3.19 -10.74 4.73
C VAL A 73 -2.99 -11.26 3.31
N ASP A 74 -1.88 -10.89 2.69
CA ASP A 74 -1.45 -11.52 1.44
C ASP A 74 -1.20 -13.02 1.64
N SER A 75 -1.33 -13.80 0.56
CA SER A 75 -1.03 -15.25 0.60
C SER A 75 0.42 -15.57 0.97
N PHE A 76 1.34 -14.66 0.66
CA PHE A 76 2.77 -14.77 0.99
C PHE A 76 3.16 -14.02 2.27
N PHE A 77 2.18 -13.64 3.10
CA PHE A 77 2.47 -13.07 4.42
C PHE A 77 3.16 -14.11 5.32
N PRO A 78 4.21 -13.75 6.08
CA PRO A 78 5.02 -14.71 6.83
C PRO A 78 4.20 -15.61 7.75
N LEU A 79 4.38 -16.94 7.64
CA LEU A 79 3.57 -17.93 8.36
C LEU A 79 3.74 -17.84 9.88
N ASP A 80 4.97 -17.68 10.35
CA ASP A 80 5.31 -17.49 11.76
C ASP A 80 4.55 -16.30 12.39
N THR A 81 4.49 -15.19 11.65
CA THR A 81 3.78 -13.98 12.09
C THR A 81 2.26 -14.22 12.12
N ARG A 82 1.72 -15.00 11.18
CA ARG A 82 0.29 -15.34 11.16
C ARG A 82 -0.09 -16.19 12.38
N GLU A 83 0.69 -17.22 12.67
CA GLU A 83 0.48 -18.09 13.83
C GLU A 83 0.56 -17.31 15.14
N GLU A 84 1.51 -16.39 15.28
CA GLU A 84 1.62 -15.54 16.47
C GLU A 84 0.41 -14.61 16.63
N LEU A 85 -0.10 -14.03 15.53
CA LEU A 85 -1.32 -13.22 15.55
C LEU A 85 -2.55 -14.06 15.92
N GLU A 86 -2.65 -15.29 15.44
CA GLU A 86 -3.73 -16.21 15.81
C GLU A 86 -3.68 -16.59 17.30
N GLN A 87 -2.50 -16.84 17.85
CA GLN A 87 -2.30 -17.08 19.29
C GLN A 87 -2.71 -15.87 20.14
N ARG A 88 -2.57 -14.66 19.61
CA ARG A 88 -3.03 -13.42 20.24
C ARG A 88 -4.54 -13.20 20.12
N GLY A 89 -5.26 -14.11 19.46
CA GLY A 89 -6.72 -14.13 19.36
C GLY A 89 -7.29 -13.41 18.14
N TYR A 90 -6.46 -13.12 17.14
CA TYR A 90 -6.92 -12.67 15.83
C TYR A 90 -7.34 -13.86 14.95
N THR A 91 -8.29 -13.64 14.06
CA THR A 91 -8.58 -14.52 12.92
C THR A 91 -7.84 -13.98 11.71
N VAL A 92 -6.83 -14.70 11.23
CA VAL A 92 -6.05 -14.29 10.06
C VAL A 92 -6.59 -15.01 8.82
N ARG A 93 -6.98 -14.24 7.81
CA ARG A 93 -7.47 -14.76 6.53
C ARG A 93 -6.59 -14.29 5.39
N GLU A 94 -6.23 -15.21 4.51
CA GLU A 94 -5.67 -14.84 3.22
C GLU A 94 -6.74 -14.18 2.37
N ASP A 95 -6.38 -13.10 1.69
CA ASP A 95 -7.24 -12.41 0.75
C ASP A 95 -6.38 -11.91 -0.41
N ALA A 96 -6.86 -12.08 -1.64
CA ALA A 96 -6.24 -11.45 -2.79
C ALA A 96 -6.44 -9.94 -2.64
N TYR A 97 -5.39 -9.24 -2.20
CA TYR A 97 -5.44 -7.80 -2.02
C TYR A 97 -5.87 -7.10 -3.31
N GLY A 98 -6.96 -6.31 -3.23
CA GLY A 98 -7.39 -5.47 -4.36
C GLY A 98 -6.50 -4.24 -4.56
N GLY A 99 -5.79 -3.80 -3.52
CA GLY A 99 -4.90 -2.64 -3.60
C GLY A 99 -3.63 -2.98 -4.37
N ARG A 100 -3.47 -2.38 -5.56
CA ARG A 100 -2.29 -2.48 -6.43
C ARG A 100 -1.59 -1.13 -6.48
N VAL A 101 -0.55 -0.91 -5.68
CA VAL A 101 0.09 0.41 -5.60
C VAL A 101 1.10 0.59 -6.72
N CYS A 102 1.01 1.71 -7.44
CA CYS A 102 2.10 2.20 -8.29
C CYS A 102 2.79 3.36 -7.57
N LEU A 103 4.11 3.38 -7.61
CA LEU A 103 4.95 4.37 -6.92
C LEU A 103 6.03 4.89 -7.86
N VAL A 104 6.25 6.20 -7.86
CA VAL A 104 7.44 6.87 -8.39
C VAL A 104 8.13 7.59 -7.24
N ALA A 105 9.43 7.41 -7.11
CA ALA A 105 10.27 8.06 -6.11
C ALA A 105 11.39 8.85 -6.78
N VAL A 106 11.65 10.06 -6.30
CA VAL A 106 12.73 10.94 -6.78
C VAL A 106 13.84 10.94 -5.75
N ASP A 107 15.02 10.47 -6.11
CA ASP A 107 16.20 10.53 -5.24
C ASP A 107 16.57 12.00 -4.96
N PRO A 108 16.63 12.44 -3.69
CA PRO A 108 16.86 13.84 -3.36
C PRO A 108 18.29 14.31 -3.67
N ARG A 109 19.27 13.40 -3.74
CA ARG A 109 20.68 13.70 -4.02
C ARG A 109 20.95 13.75 -5.52
N THR A 110 20.44 12.78 -6.27
CA THR A 110 20.73 12.65 -7.71
C THR A 110 19.66 13.25 -8.61
N ARG A 111 18.48 13.56 -8.06
CA ARG A 111 17.28 14.02 -8.79
C ARG A 111 16.75 13.03 -9.83
N LYS A 112 17.28 11.81 -9.88
CA LYS A 112 16.77 10.74 -10.73
C LYS A 112 15.46 10.19 -10.15
N ALA A 113 14.54 9.81 -11.03
CA ALA A 113 13.29 9.18 -10.66
C ALA A 113 13.32 7.69 -11.01
N GLY A 114 12.84 6.86 -10.09
CA GLY A 114 12.62 5.43 -10.31
C GLY A 114 11.21 5.06 -9.83
N GLY A 115 10.64 3.98 -10.35
CA GLY A 115 9.28 3.60 -10.01
C GLY A 115 8.99 2.12 -10.18
N ALA A 116 7.94 1.67 -9.51
CA ALA A 116 7.50 0.29 -9.56
C ALA A 116 5.97 0.21 -9.50
N SER A 117 5.43 -0.74 -10.26
CA SER A 117 4.04 -1.18 -10.13
C SER A 117 3.97 -2.41 -9.23
N ASP A 118 2.85 -2.53 -8.51
CA ASP A 118 2.57 -3.68 -7.66
C ASP A 118 2.64 -5.00 -8.44
N PRO A 119 3.38 -6.01 -7.95
CA PRO A 119 3.40 -7.33 -8.58
C PRO A 119 2.04 -8.05 -8.50
N ARG A 120 1.10 -7.59 -7.67
CA ARG A 120 -0.28 -8.11 -7.61
C ARG A 120 -1.16 -7.64 -8.78
N GLY A 121 -0.65 -6.77 -9.65
CA GLY A 121 -1.33 -6.26 -10.85
C GLY A 121 -0.63 -6.68 -12.14
N ASP A 122 -0.94 -5.97 -13.22
CA ASP A 122 -0.58 -6.32 -14.60
C ASP A 122 0.91 -6.06 -14.92
N GLY A 123 1.72 -5.71 -13.91
CA GLY A 123 3.17 -5.53 -13.99
C GLY A 123 3.64 -4.18 -14.55
N GLY A 124 4.92 -3.87 -14.33
CA GLY A 124 5.61 -2.67 -14.82
C GLY A 124 6.70 -2.21 -13.85
N LEU A 125 7.94 -2.14 -14.31
CA LEU A 125 9.08 -1.66 -13.52
C LEU A 125 9.82 -0.58 -14.32
N ILE A 126 10.19 0.51 -13.64
CA ILE A 126 11.08 1.54 -14.18
C ILE A 126 12.25 1.64 -13.19
N GLU A 127 13.36 0.98 -13.49
CA GLU A 127 14.58 1.07 -12.68
C GLU A 127 15.38 2.34 -12.95
N LEU A 128 16.26 2.68 -12.00
CA LEU A 128 17.17 3.84 -12.00
C LEU A 128 18.46 3.60 -12.79
#